data_AF-A0A660MDZ8-F1
#
_entry.id   AF-A0A660MDZ8-F1
#
_cell.length_a   1.000
_cell.length_b   1.000
_cell.length_c   1.000
_cell.angle_alpha   90.00
_cell.angle_beta   90.00
_cell.angle_gamma   90.00
#
_symmetry.space_group_name_H-M   'P 1'
#
loop_
_entity.id
_entity.type
_entity.pdbx_description
1 polymer ?
#
loop_
_entity_poly.entity_id
_entity_poly.type
_entity_poly.pdbx_seq_one_letter_code
_entity_poly.pdbx_strand_id
1 'polypeptide(L)'
;ADTFARDNLPPGAAYQIVADLGAAKTAIAADPTLQNLIISDGDHHALLQKNSTGYSDNMPPGWTLTCKNHIPAVAFHDGGADLAPALNAAAQAAKTLQLGIELPAQREYQLGSQIVLENGVPYLHGNGSTLAVQNSVNEAALKLPNGASQGEISGLTLNMNAAPGVHGILGYDLHDYRIHDNHILHLGQRPGHPGYGITVYSGSGHTENITVENNHISAKPSNGAHAHADAPVGIAFNGAQQPGNPQWRDAKAPVWRQYVEDGTVAEADPSRTIKHITVRGNQVSGTYYGVAFSTVSDSEISGNHLHHNTRNISLQDRSNHNTVRDNILTDAHSSAIHIAYASSDNHIENNHIMTTRAGGQAILQAYQGSKNNHYHNNHIDVAHDATTNFMYTATDSSGTTYRDNIASGRVSRASIGAESIWDKAGAGDEKSAYGNNMQDPNLYDGDITHGGGHGALTGLTISGNILAPEPTFAGAPITYLGADSSHGLHGDKTLHGDLDATLNDNTWLGADGREAVRQHQSGDSHVHLHGNGITHADGTTYHHGTTAYSIGDYTLANDETTLYLLGT
;
A
#
# COMPACT_ATOMS: atom_id res chain seq x y z
N ALA A 1 17.60 37.21 -10.16
CA ALA A 1 18.64 37.70 -9.23
C ALA A 1 18.71 39.24 -9.13
N ASP A 2 18.93 40.00 -10.21
CA ASP A 2 19.08 41.47 -10.12
C ASP A 2 17.84 42.21 -9.59
N THR A 3 16.64 41.75 -9.96
CA THR A 3 15.40 42.28 -9.37
C THR A 3 15.35 42.03 -7.87
N PHE A 4 15.65 40.81 -7.42
CA PHE A 4 15.72 40.48 -6.00
C PHE A 4 16.77 41.34 -5.27
N ALA A 5 17.94 41.60 -5.87
CA ALA A 5 18.94 42.49 -5.29
C ALA A 5 18.39 43.91 -5.09
N ARG A 6 17.76 44.48 -6.13
CA ARG A 6 17.16 45.83 -6.08
C ARG A 6 16.06 45.96 -5.03
N ASP A 7 15.32 44.89 -4.78
CA ASP A 7 14.20 44.90 -3.82
C ASP A 7 14.65 44.70 -2.36
N ASN A 8 15.91 44.31 -2.13
CA ASN A 8 16.41 43.96 -0.79
C ASN A 8 17.68 44.73 -0.38
N LEU A 9 18.25 45.53 -1.28
CA LEU A 9 19.42 46.36 -1.01
C LEU A 9 19.10 47.85 -1.21
N PRO A 10 19.78 48.75 -0.49
CA PRO A 10 19.69 50.18 -0.75
C PRO A 10 20.05 50.50 -2.21
N PRO A 11 19.41 51.52 -2.83
CA PRO A 11 19.76 51.95 -4.18
C PRO A 11 21.26 52.24 -4.31
N GLY A 12 21.90 51.63 -5.31
CA GLY A 12 23.33 51.81 -5.59
C GLY A 12 24.28 50.96 -4.72
N ALA A 13 23.77 50.12 -3.83
CA ALA A 13 24.61 49.17 -3.10
C ALA A 13 25.27 48.17 -4.06
N ALA A 14 26.58 47.98 -3.91
CA ALA A 14 27.31 46.97 -4.67
C ALA A 14 26.96 45.56 -4.15
N TYR A 15 26.75 44.63 -5.08
CA TYR A 15 26.55 43.22 -4.81
C TYR A 15 27.19 42.37 -5.92
N GLN A 16 27.43 41.11 -5.62
CA GLN A 16 27.81 40.10 -6.59
C GLN A 16 26.82 38.93 -6.53
N ILE A 17 26.53 38.33 -7.68
CA ILE A 17 25.71 37.11 -7.76
C ILE A 17 26.65 35.90 -7.81
N VAL A 18 26.34 34.88 -7.01
CA VAL A 18 27.09 33.62 -6.93
C VAL A 18 26.11 32.44 -6.95
N ALA A 19 26.58 31.27 -7.40
CA ALA A 19 25.72 30.11 -7.62
C ALA A 19 25.28 29.43 -6.30
N ASP A 20 26.19 29.37 -5.33
CA ASP A 20 26.00 28.62 -4.08
C ASP A 20 26.87 29.20 -2.94
N LEU A 21 26.79 28.62 -1.75
CA LEU A 21 27.55 29.04 -0.58
C LEU A 21 29.06 28.82 -0.74
N GLY A 22 29.47 27.78 -1.46
CA GLY A 22 30.88 27.53 -1.79
C GLY A 22 31.48 28.68 -2.60
N ALA A 23 30.80 29.09 -3.67
CA ALA A 23 31.16 30.25 -4.48
C ALA A 23 31.12 31.56 -3.67
N ALA A 24 30.16 31.71 -2.75
CA ALA A 24 30.12 32.84 -1.83
C ALA A 24 31.38 32.89 -0.94
N LYS A 25 31.78 31.76 -0.34
CA LYS A 25 32.98 31.65 0.49
C LYS A 25 34.25 32.00 -0.32
N THR A 26 34.35 31.53 -1.56
CA THR A 26 35.46 31.90 -2.46
C THR A 26 35.49 33.39 -2.76
N ALA A 27 34.32 34.00 -3.06
CA ALA A 27 34.23 35.44 -3.30
C ALA A 27 34.65 36.27 -2.07
N ILE A 28 34.15 35.90 -0.88
CA ILE A 28 34.50 36.55 0.39
C ILE A 28 36.01 36.47 0.68
N ALA A 29 36.63 35.33 0.40
CA ALA A 29 38.07 35.15 0.58
C ALA A 29 38.89 35.96 -0.42
N ALA A 30 38.40 36.12 -1.66
CA ALA A 30 39.07 36.88 -2.71
C ALA A 30 38.96 38.40 -2.52
N ASP A 31 37.83 38.89 -1.98
CA ASP A 31 37.58 40.31 -1.72
C ASP A 31 37.03 40.53 -0.30
N PRO A 32 37.91 40.88 0.67
CA PRO A 32 37.50 41.19 2.04
C PRO A 32 36.57 42.41 2.17
N THR A 33 36.46 43.25 1.14
CA THR A 33 35.63 44.46 1.13
C THR A 33 34.17 44.18 0.77
N LEU A 34 33.86 42.99 0.23
CA LEU A 34 32.49 42.58 -0.09
C LEU A 34 31.56 42.73 1.12
N GLN A 35 30.37 43.27 0.85
CA GLN A 35 29.31 43.47 1.85
C GLN A 35 28.04 42.70 1.53
N ASN A 36 27.72 42.49 0.25
CA ASN A 36 26.47 41.88 -0.20
C ASN A 36 26.74 40.85 -1.30
N LEU A 37 26.17 39.67 -1.14
CA LEU A 37 26.17 38.59 -2.14
C LEU A 37 24.73 38.11 -2.34
N ILE A 38 24.35 37.86 -3.58
CA ILE A 38 23.10 37.18 -3.92
C ILE A 38 23.46 35.75 -4.29
N ILE A 39 23.03 34.78 -3.48
CA ILE A 39 23.14 33.37 -3.84
C ILE A 39 21.92 33.01 -4.68
N SER A 40 22.13 32.43 -5.86
CA SER A 40 21.06 32.15 -6.81
C SER A 40 21.31 30.91 -7.67
N ASP A 41 20.28 30.08 -7.81
CA ASP A 41 20.23 28.96 -8.77
C ASP A 41 19.53 29.32 -10.10
N GLY A 42 19.16 30.59 -10.30
CA GLY A 42 18.33 31.09 -11.40
C GLY A 42 16.96 31.58 -10.94
N ASP A 43 16.25 30.78 -10.16
CA ASP A 43 14.83 30.98 -9.81
C ASP A 43 14.63 31.31 -8.32
N HIS A 44 15.48 30.76 -7.47
CA HIS A 44 15.47 30.94 -6.02
C HIS A 44 16.67 31.79 -5.59
N HIS A 45 16.44 32.68 -4.63
CA HIS A 45 17.39 33.73 -4.27
C HIS A 45 17.48 33.93 -2.76
N ALA A 46 18.70 34.09 -2.27
CA ALA A 46 18.96 34.54 -0.92
C ALA A 46 20.02 35.64 -0.90
N LEU A 47 19.89 36.56 0.06
CA LEU A 47 20.82 37.66 0.26
C LEU A 47 21.76 37.31 1.43
N LEU A 48 23.04 37.20 1.17
CA LEU A 48 24.09 37.01 2.17
C LEU A 48 24.80 38.34 2.42
N GLN A 49 24.80 38.81 3.67
CA GLN A 49 25.28 40.15 4.03
C GLN A 49 26.22 40.16 5.22
N LYS A 50 27.23 41.03 5.15
CA LYS A 50 28.21 41.23 6.21
C LYS A 50 27.66 42.19 7.28
N ASN A 51 27.86 41.86 8.55
CA ASN A 51 27.47 42.67 9.71
C ASN A 51 25.98 43.07 9.74
N SER A 52 25.10 42.18 9.31
CA SER A 52 23.63 42.37 9.37
C SER A 52 22.97 41.42 10.38
N THR A 53 21.64 41.50 10.53
CA THR A 53 20.86 40.81 11.58
C THR A 53 20.05 39.61 11.06
N GLY A 54 20.48 38.97 9.98
CA GLY A 54 19.80 37.80 9.40
C GLY A 54 20.15 36.48 10.11
N TYR A 55 19.82 35.37 9.47
CA TYR A 55 20.15 34.03 9.94
C TYR A 55 21.65 33.75 9.82
N SER A 56 22.32 33.42 10.93
CA SER A 56 23.79 33.32 10.97
C SER A 56 24.32 31.89 10.94
N ASP A 57 23.52 30.88 11.26
CA ASP A 57 24.04 29.52 11.44
C ASP A 57 24.47 28.93 10.09
N ASN A 58 25.62 28.25 10.09
CA ASN A 58 26.29 27.72 8.90
C ASN A 58 26.73 28.78 7.86
N MET A 59 26.63 30.07 8.17
CA MET A 59 27.13 31.15 7.34
C MET A 59 28.59 31.50 7.66
N PRO A 60 29.33 32.15 6.73
CA PRO A 60 30.68 32.63 7.01
C PRO A 60 30.70 33.57 8.23
N PRO A 61 31.77 33.58 9.06
CA PRO A 61 31.83 34.42 10.24
C PRO A 61 31.57 35.91 9.94
N GLY A 62 30.62 36.51 10.65
CA GLY A 62 30.21 37.90 10.45
C GLY A 62 29.27 38.13 9.25
N TRP A 63 28.82 37.07 8.59
CA TRP A 63 27.81 37.12 7.54
C TRP A 63 26.50 36.50 8.01
N THR A 64 25.39 37.01 7.51
CA THR A 64 24.07 36.47 7.77
C THR A 64 23.23 36.37 6.49
N LEU A 65 22.33 35.41 6.47
CA LEU A 65 21.45 35.09 5.35
C LEU A 65 20.07 35.72 5.56
N THR A 66 19.53 36.33 4.52
CA THR A 66 18.15 36.83 4.47
C THR A 66 17.41 36.14 3.33
N CYS A 67 16.32 35.47 3.71
CA CYS A 67 15.38 34.79 2.84
C CYS A 67 14.00 35.47 2.98
N LYS A 68 13.24 35.61 1.89
CA LYS A 68 11.91 36.24 1.94
C LYS A 68 10.76 35.23 1.90
N ASN A 69 10.72 34.42 0.84
CA ASN A 69 9.56 33.56 0.57
C ASN A 69 9.85 32.08 0.77
N HIS A 70 11.13 31.69 0.67
CA HIS A 70 11.60 30.32 0.73
C HIS A 70 13.07 30.31 1.15
N ILE A 71 13.57 29.14 1.51
CA ILE A 71 14.98 28.83 1.73
C ILE A 71 15.54 28.14 0.47
N PRO A 72 16.38 28.79 -0.34
CA PRO A 72 17.05 28.12 -1.45
C PRO A 72 18.07 27.12 -0.91
N ALA A 73 17.99 25.84 -1.29
CA ALA A 73 18.95 24.82 -0.82
C ALA A 73 20.41 25.19 -1.17
N VAL A 74 20.63 25.87 -2.30
CA VAL A 74 21.96 26.34 -2.74
C VAL A 74 22.59 27.37 -1.81
N ALA A 75 21.79 28.08 -0.99
CA ALA A 75 22.30 29.01 0.02
C ALA A 75 23.07 28.32 1.15
N PHE A 76 22.96 26.99 1.25
CA PHE A 76 23.65 26.15 2.23
C PHE A 76 24.61 25.16 1.56
N HIS A 77 24.72 25.17 0.23
CA HIS A 77 25.47 24.19 -0.52
C HIS A 77 26.90 24.66 -0.81
N ASP A 78 27.89 23.85 -0.45
CA ASP A 78 29.31 24.19 -0.62
C ASP A 78 29.89 23.81 -2.00
N GLY A 79 29.03 23.49 -2.98
CA GLY A 79 29.42 23.18 -4.36
C GLY A 79 29.88 21.73 -4.60
N GLY A 80 29.72 20.85 -3.61
CA GLY A 80 30.04 19.43 -3.70
C GLY A 80 28.95 18.58 -4.39
N ALA A 81 29.19 17.28 -4.57
CA ALA A 81 28.15 16.40 -5.12
C ALA A 81 27.07 16.02 -4.08
N ASP A 82 27.44 15.93 -2.81
CA ASP A 82 26.52 15.56 -1.71
C ASP A 82 25.73 16.76 -1.22
N LEU A 83 24.40 16.67 -1.32
CA LEU A 83 23.49 17.72 -0.88
C LEU A 83 23.04 17.52 0.58
N ALA A 84 23.33 16.36 1.19
CA ALA A 84 22.80 16.04 2.51
C ALA A 84 23.13 17.05 3.62
N PRO A 85 24.38 17.56 3.73
CA PRO A 85 24.70 18.59 4.72
C PRO A 85 23.94 19.90 4.48
N ALA A 86 23.79 20.29 3.22
CA ALA A 86 23.14 21.54 2.84
C ALA A 86 21.63 21.50 3.15
N LEU A 87 20.95 20.39 2.83
CA LEU A 87 19.52 20.26 3.10
C LEU A 87 19.21 20.16 4.60
N ASN A 88 20.05 19.48 5.39
CA ASN A 88 19.87 19.49 6.84
C ASN A 88 20.07 20.89 7.43
N ALA A 89 21.04 21.66 6.95
CA ALA A 89 21.22 23.06 7.37
C ALA A 89 20.05 23.96 6.92
N ALA A 90 19.56 23.77 5.69
CA ALA A 90 18.40 24.47 5.16
C ALA A 90 17.13 24.13 5.97
N ALA A 91 16.95 22.89 6.41
CA ALA A 91 15.82 22.48 7.25
C ALA A 91 15.81 23.17 8.62
N GLN A 92 16.99 23.36 9.24
CA GLN A 92 17.07 24.14 10.48
C GLN A 92 16.72 25.61 10.24
N ALA A 93 17.22 26.22 9.15
CA ALA A 93 16.88 27.59 8.79
C ALA A 93 15.38 27.74 8.47
N ALA A 94 14.80 26.79 7.72
CA ALA A 94 13.39 26.73 7.36
C ALA A 94 12.49 26.70 8.60
N LYS A 95 12.84 25.87 9.58
CA LYS A 95 12.16 25.82 10.89
C LYS A 95 12.24 27.15 11.63
N THR A 96 13.43 27.76 11.73
CA THR A 96 13.63 29.02 12.45
C THR A 96 12.89 30.19 11.79
N LEU A 97 12.92 30.23 10.46
CA LEU A 97 12.36 31.33 9.68
C LEU A 97 10.90 31.09 9.25
N GLN A 98 10.37 29.90 9.49
CA GLN A 98 9.03 29.46 9.07
C GLN A 98 8.82 29.61 7.56
N LEU A 99 9.84 29.24 6.77
CA LEU A 99 9.83 29.27 5.31
C LEU A 99 10.07 27.87 4.77
N GLY A 100 9.42 27.49 3.67
CA GLY A 100 9.69 26.22 3.02
C GLY A 100 11.00 26.22 2.22
N ILE A 101 11.44 25.02 1.83
CA ILE A 101 12.73 24.79 1.16
C ILE A 101 12.48 24.56 -0.33
N GLU A 102 13.26 25.24 -1.16
CA GLU A 102 13.24 25.08 -2.62
C GLU A 102 14.59 24.52 -3.09
N LEU A 103 14.55 23.35 -3.74
CA LEU A 103 15.70 22.85 -4.50
C LEU A 103 15.77 23.56 -5.85
N PRO A 104 16.97 23.66 -6.45
CA PRO A 104 17.10 24.05 -7.84
C PRO A 104 16.25 23.18 -8.77
N ALA A 105 15.79 23.73 -9.88
CA ALA A 105 15.05 22.95 -10.86
C ALA A 105 15.94 21.92 -11.58
N GLN A 106 15.45 20.68 -11.68
CA GLN A 106 16.02 19.62 -12.52
C GLN A 106 17.54 19.38 -12.33
N ARG A 107 18.02 19.39 -11.09
CA ARG A 107 19.42 19.08 -10.76
C ARG A 107 19.59 17.67 -10.24
N GLU A 108 20.81 17.16 -10.37
CA GLU A 108 21.20 15.87 -9.83
C GLU A 108 22.20 16.06 -8.69
N TYR A 109 21.92 15.44 -7.56
CA TYR A 109 22.78 15.43 -6.39
C TYR A 109 22.95 14.01 -5.84
N GLN A 110 24.02 13.80 -5.10
CA GLN A 110 24.16 12.63 -4.23
C GLN A 110 23.53 12.93 -2.87
N LEU A 111 23.06 11.88 -2.21
CA LEU A 111 22.62 11.93 -0.83
C LEU A 111 23.47 10.96 -0.01
N GLY A 112 24.49 11.50 0.66
CA GLY A 112 25.44 10.73 1.47
C GLY A 112 24.93 10.39 2.87
N SER A 113 23.93 11.12 3.38
CA SER A 113 23.31 10.89 4.68
C SER A 113 21.82 11.26 4.67
N GLN A 114 21.09 10.81 5.68
CA GLN A 114 19.66 11.09 5.84
C GLN A 114 19.37 12.60 5.96
N ILE A 115 18.27 13.04 5.35
CA ILE A 115 17.69 14.37 5.58
C ILE A 115 16.64 14.27 6.67
N VAL A 116 16.69 15.16 7.65
CA VAL A 116 15.64 15.30 8.66
C VAL A 116 14.90 16.62 8.41
N LEU A 117 13.61 16.54 8.07
CA LEU A 117 12.74 17.71 8.00
C LEU A 117 12.06 17.88 9.35
N GLU A 118 12.64 18.77 10.16
CA GLU A 118 12.16 19.07 11.49
C GLU A 118 10.70 19.53 11.50
N ASN A 119 10.02 19.32 12.63
CA ASN A 119 8.69 19.90 12.83
C ASN A 119 8.75 21.43 12.71
N GLY A 120 7.80 22.01 11.98
CA GLY A 120 7.74 23.45 11.66
C GLY A 120 8.36 23.82 10.32
N VAL A 121 8.91 22.88 9.54
CA VAL A 121 9.27 23.12 8.14
C VAL A 121 8.00 23.04 7.28
N PRO A 122 7.57 24.14 6.62
CA PRO A 122 6.30 24.17 5.90
C PRO A 122 6.26 23.28 4.66
N TYR A 123 7.34 23.25 3.87
CA TYR A 123 7.42 22.40 2.69
C TYR A 123 8.87 22.11 2.29
N LEU A 124 9.05 21.02 1.54
CA LEU A 124 10.24 20.73 0.73
C LEU A 124 9.80 20.48 -0.72
N HIS A 125 10.19 21.37 -1.61
CA HIS A 125 9.96 21.23 -3.05
C HIS A 125 11.24 20.82 -3.77
N GLY A 126 11.18 19.66 -4.42
CA GLY A 126 12.28 19.12 -5.20
C GLY A 126 12.47 19.77 -6.56
N ASN A 127 11.42 20.40 -7.12
CA ASN A 127 11.44 21.02 -8.46
C ASN A 127 11.99 20.10 -9.56
N GLY A 128 11.68 18.81 -9.49
CA GLY A 128 12.14 17.78 -10.42
C GLY A 128 13.60 17.36 -10.22
N SER A 129 14.26 17.80 -9.14
CA SER A 129 15.62 17.37 -8.82
C SER A 129 15.68 15.92 -8.38
N THR A 130 16.79 15.27 -8.73
CA THR A 130 17.12 13.89 -8.38
C THR A 130 18.14 13.83 -7.27
N LEU A 131 17.83 13.10 -6.21
CA LEU A 131 18.73 12.73 -5.12
C LEU A 131 19.10 11.25 -5.26
N ALA A 132 20.36 10.98 -5.63
CA ALA A 132 20.93 9.65 -5.73
C ALA A 132 21.40 9.16 -4.35
N VAL A 133 20.59 8.31 -3.73
CA VAL A 133 20.83 7.79 -2.38
C VAL A 133 22.05 6.87 -2.37
N GLN A 134 22.99 7.16 -1.47
CA GLN A 134 24.21 6.38 -1.30
C GLN A 134 23.99 5.26 -0.28
N ASN A 135 24.80 4.19 -0.35
CA ASN A 135 24.77 3.07 0.60
C ASN A 135 25.13 3.45 2.05
N SER A 136 25.64 4.66 2.27
CA SER A 136 25.88 5.22 3.61
C SER A 136 24.62 5.68 4.33
N VAL A 137 23.49 5.80 3.63
CA VAL A 137 22.18 6.09 4.22
C VAL A 137 21.61 4.79 4.82
N ASN A 138 21.30 4.81 6.12
CA ASN A 138 21.01 3.58 6.88
C ASN A 138 19.53 3.38 7.25
N GLU A 139 18.72 4.46 7.29
CA GLU A 139 17.33 4.40 7.74
C GLU A 139 16.40 4.96 6.66
N ALA A 140 16.49 6.26 6.35
CA ALA A 140 15.69 6.88 5.30
C ALA A 140 16.46 7.91 4.49
N ALA A 141 16.04 8.15 3.23
CA ALA A 141 16.49 9.32 2.48
C ALA A 141 15.94 10.60 3.11
N LEU A 142 14.64 10.62 3.41
CA LEU A 142 13.93 11.68 4.12
C LEU A 142 13.24 11.14 5.36
N LYS A 143 13.50 11.75 6.51
CA LYS A 143 12.84 11.43 7.78
C LYS A 143 12.07 12.64 8.31
N LEU A 144 10.82 12.40 8.65
CA LEU A 144 9.96 13.28 9.41
C LEU A 144 9.99 12.81 10.88
N PRO A 145 10.35 13.68 11.84
CA PRO A 145 10.36 13.34 13.25
C PRO A 145 8.94 13.13 13.78
N ASN A 146 8.84 12.52 14.97
CA ASN A 146 7.57 12.32 15.66
C ASN A 146 6.80 13.64 15.80
N GLY A 147 5.52 13.63 15.40
CA GLY A 147 4.65 14.79 15.55
C GLY A 147 4.86 15.86 14.48
N ALA A 148 5.60 15.59 13.41
CA ALA A 148 5.73 16.52 12.30
C ALA A 148 4.34 16.79 11.70
N SER A 149 4.02 18.08 11.52
CA SER A 149 2.69 18.48 11.11
C SER A 149 2.66 19.63 10.11
N GLN A 150 1.53 19.76 9.41
CA GLN A 150 1.24 20.88 8.49
C GLN A 150 2.33 21.10 7.42
N GLY A 151 2.90 19.99 6.93
CA GLY A 151 4.01 20.03 5.98
C GLY A 151 3.67 19.42 4.62
N GLU A 152 4.50 19.75 3.64
CA GLU A 152 4.39 19.25 2.26
C GLU A 152 5.75 18.76 1.74
N ILE A 153 5.76 17.61 1.06
CA ILE A 153 6.92 17.13 0.28
C ILE A 153 6.46 16.87 -1.15
N SER A 154 7.06 17.58 -2.11
CA SER A 154 6.69 17.41 -3.51
C SER A 154 7.81 17.57 -4.53
N GLY A 155 7.61 16.98 -5.71
CA GLY A 155 8.48 17.18 -6.88
C GLY A 155 9.90 16.63 -6.74
N LEU A 156 10.16 15.67 -5.84
CA LEU A 156 11.48 15.03 -5.70
C LEU A 156 11.57 13.74 -6.49
N THR A 157 12.74 13.48 -7.08
CA THR A 157 13.12 12.13 -7.51
C THR A 157 14.14 11.55 -6.53
N LEU A 158 13.75 10.56 -5.74
CA LEU A 158 14.65 9.75 -4.92
C LEU A 158 15.07 8.51 -5.73
N ASN A 159 16.28 8.52 -6.29
CA ASN A 159 16.86 7.32 -6.84
C ASN A 159 17.53 6.54 -5.71
N MET A 160 16.84 5.50 -5.24
CA MET A 160 17.25 4.74 -4.07
C MET A 160 18.47 3.85 -4.34
N ASN A 161 18.91 3.68 -5.60
CA ASN A 161 20.06 2.87 -6.01
C ASN A 161 20.08 1.44 -5.44
N ALA A 162 18.90 0.90 -5.12
CA ALA A 162 18.75 -0.37 -4.41
C ALA A 162 19.45 -0.42 -3.04
N ALA A 163 19.54 0.74 -2.36
CA ALA A 163 20.04 0.83 -1.00
C ALA A 163 19.23 -0.13 -0.09
N PRO A 164 19.89 -1.10 0.55
CA PRO A 164 19.20 -2.23 1.16
C PRO A 164 18.52 -1.85 2.49
N GLY A 165 17.20 -2.02 2.56
CA GLY A 165 16.42 -1.77 3.79
C GLY A 165 16.25 -0.29 4.13
N VAL A 166 16.43 0.61 3.15
CA VAL A 166 16.29 2.05 3.32
C VAL A 166 14.89 2.50 2.90
N HIS A 167 14.29 3.40 3.67
CA HIS A 167 13.03 4.06 3.34
C HIS A 167 13.27 5.27 2.43
N GLY A 168 12.38 5.53 1.47
CA GLY A 168 12.39 6.78 0.71
C GLY A 168 11.99 7.94 1.62
N ILE A 169 10.73 7.95 2.05
CA ILE A 169 10.18 8.90 3.03
C ILE A 169 9.66 8.12 4.23
N LEU A 170 10.18 8.45 5.42
CA LEU A 170 9.82 7.83 6.69
C LEU A 170 9.24 8.88 7.63
N GLY A 171 8.08 8.63 8.22
CA GLY A 171 7.49 9.50 9.23
C GLY A 171 6.92 8.75 10.44
N TYR A 172 6.73 9.51 11.52
CA TYR A 172 6.16 9.04 12.76
C TYR A 172 5.15 10.05 13.30
N ASP A 173 4.00 9.58 13.76
CA ASP A 173 3.00 10.42 14.45
C ASP A 173 2.63 11.70 13.62
N LEU A 174 2.41 11.55 12.31
CA LEU A 174 2.25 12.70 11.41
C LEU A 174 0.85 13.32 11.50
N HIS A 175 0.74 14.63 11.30
CA HIS A 175 -0.57 15.31 11.27
C HIS A 175 -0.67 16.30 10.09
N ASP A 176 -1.78 16.28 9.36
CA ASP A 176 -2.06 17.27 8.30
C ASP A 176 -0.90 17.41 7.29
N TYR A 177 -0.40 16.27 6.79
CA TYR A 177 0.80 16.22 5.95
C TYR A 177 0.47 15.77 4.53
N ARG A 178 1.13 16.37 3.54
CA ARG A 178 0.95 16.05 2.12
C ARG A 178 2.25 15.57 1.49
N ILE A 179 2.21 14.42 0.81
CA ILE A 179 3.35 13.84 0.11
C ILE A 179 2.90 13.54 -1.32
N HIS A 180 3.37 14.32 -2.29
CA HIS A 180 2.85 14.21 -3.65
C HIS A 180 3.81 14.54 -4.78
N ASP A 181 3.48 14.03 -5.97
CA ASP A 181 4.25 14.27 -7.20
C ASP A 181 5.74 13.91 -7.05
N ASN A 182 6.06 12.90 -6.23
CA ASN A 182 7.42 12.40 -6.04
C ASN A 182 7.65 11.11 -6.82
N HIS A 183 8.90 10.89 -7.23
CA HIS A 183 9.36 9.66 -7.84
C HIS A 183 10.32 8.95 -6.87
N ILE A 184 10.00 7.75 -6.40
CA ILE A 184 10.86 6.95 -5.52
C ILE A 184 11.20 5.65 -6.24
N LEU A 185 12.42 5.59 -6.76
CA LEU A 185 12.81 4.58 -7.76
C LEU A 185 13.85 3.62 -7.20
N HIS A 186 13.80 2.38 -7.69
CA HIS A 186 14.78 1.33 -7.41
C HIS A 186 14.87 0.95 -5.93
N LEU A 187 13.74 0.73 -5.25
CA LEU A 187 13.76 0.23 -3.87
C LEU A 187 14.58 -1.06 -3.74
N GLY A 188 15.46 -1.07 -2.74
CA GLY A 188 16.32 -2.20 -2.39
C GLY A 188 15.71 -3.06 -1.29
N GLN A 189 16.32 -4.23 -1.06
CA GLN A 189 15.98 -5.15 0.03
C GLN A 189 17.26 -5.81 0.56
N ARG A 190 17.22 -6.28 1.81
CA ARG A 190 18.16 -7.29 2.33
C ARG A 190 17.39 -8.26 3.24
N PRO A 191 17.94 -9.45 3.54
CA PRO A 191 17.24 -10.43 4.38
C PRO A 191 16.74 -9.80 5.69
N GLY A 192 15.45 -9.97 5.99
CA GLY A 192 14.75 -9.40 7.15
C GLY A 192 14.52 -7.89 7.13
N HIS A 193 14.92 -7.16 6.08
CA HIS A 193 14.77 -5.70 5.99
C HIS A 193 14.36 -5.27 4.58
N PRO A 194 13.04 -5.21 4.30
CA PRO A 194 12.53 -4.62 3.07
C PRO A 194 12.84 -3.12 3.01
N GLY A 195 13.12 -2.60 1.82
CA GLY A 195 13.08 -1.16 1.57
C GLY A 195 11.64 -0.68 1.38
N TYR A 196 11.38 0.58 1.68
CA TYR A 196 10.03 1.15 1.58
C TYR A 196 10.03 2.43 0.76
N GLY A 197 8.98 2.67 -0.02
CA GLY A 197 8.80 3.94 -0.71
C GLY A 197 8.44 5.05 0.28
N ILE A 198 7.19 5.04 0.74
CA ILE A 198 6.66 5.97 1.74
C ILE A 198 6.17 5.14 2.92
N THR A 199 6.58 5.49 4.13
CA THR A 199 6.15 4.78 5.35
C THR A 199 5.84 5.75 6.46
N VAL A 200 4.71 5.51 7.13
CA VAL A 200 4.34 6.22 8.35
C VAL A 200 4.03 5.19 9.44
N TYR A 201 4.69 5.34 10.58
CA TYR A 201 4.43 4.54 11.77
C TYR A 201 3.74 5.38 12.84
N SER A 202 2.95 4.75 13.70
CA SER A 202 2.64 5.34 14.99
C SER A 202 3.79 5.04 15.97
N GLY A 203 4.46 6.08 16.47
CA GLY A 203 5.49 5.99 17.47
C GLY A 203 4.91 6.15 18.88
N SER A 204 4.72 7.40 19.27
CA SER A 204 4.32 7.84 20.61
C SER A 204 2.96 8.52 20.66
N GLY A 205 2.34 8.79 19.50
CA GLY A 205 1.07 9.48 19.38
C GLY A 205 0.28 9.05 18.16
N HIS A 206 -0.70 9.88 17.80
CA HIS A 206 -1.60 9.64 16.68
C HIS A 206 -0.95 10.01 15.35
N THR A 207 -1.46 9.41 14.27
CA THR A 207 -1.23 9.88 12.89
C THR A 207 -2.59 10.15 12.25
N GLU A 208 -2.81 11.38 11.79
CA GLU A 208 -4.11 11.79 11.23
C GLU A 208 -3.97 12.74 10.04
N ASN A 209 -4.94 12.68 9.11
CA ASN A 209 -5.07 13.60 7.98
C ASN A 209 -3.83 13.62 7.06
N ILE A 210 -3.38 12.45 6.63
CA ILE A 210 -2.23 12.31 5.74
C ILE A 210 -2.71 12.05 4.31
N THR A 211 -2.20 12.83 3.36
CA THR A 211 -2.46 12.63 1.92
C THR A 211 -1.19 12.20 1.22
N VAL A 212 -1.24 11.04 0.56
CA VAL A 212 -0.20 10.52 -0.32
C VAL A 212 -0.78 10.45 -1.74
N GLU A 213 -0.42 11.41 -2.59
CA GLU A 213 -1.05 11.54 -3.92
C GLU A 213 -0.08 11.65 -5.09
N ASN A 214 -0.42 11.04 -6.22
CA ASN A 214 0.30 11.19 -7.49
C ASN A 214 1.80 10.85 -7.44
N ASN A 215 2.22 9.96 -6.54
CA ASN A 215 3.61 9.52 -6.48
C ASN A 215 3.85 8.33 -7.42
N HIS A 216 5.08 8.21 -7.93
CA HIS A 216 5.54 7.05 -8.69
C HIS A 216 6.61 6.29 -7.91
N ILE A 217 6.30 5.06 -7.49
CA ILE A 217 7.16 4.23 -6.65
C ILE A 217 7.47 2.92 -7.36
N SER A 218 8.74 2.52 -7.41
CA SER A 218 9.15 1.26 -8.05
C SER A 218 10.27 0.54 -7.30
N ALA A 219 10.15 -0.77 -7.19
CA ALA A 219 11.24 -1.62 -6.77
C ALA A 219 12.26 -1.83 -7.90
N LYS A 220 13.46 -2.30 -7.54
CA LYS A 220 14.45 -2.70 -8.55
C LYS A 220 13.93 -3.90 -9.37
N PRO A 221 13.99 -3.87 -10.71
CA PRO A 221 13.50 -4.95 -11.58
C PRO A 221 14.12 -6.34 -11.32
N SER A 222 15.35 -6.39 -10.79
CA SER A 222 16.06 -7.65 -10.55
C SER A 222 15.71 -8.32 -9.21
N ASN A 223 14.75 -7.82 -8.43
CA ASN A 223 14.46 -8.34 -7.09
C ASN A 223 13.73 -9.72 -7.09
N GLY A 224 13.68 -10.43 -8.23
CA GLY A 224 13.15 -11.79 -8.38
C GLY A 224 11.63 -11.86 -8.25
N ALA A 225 10.96 -12.84 -8.86
CA ALA A 225 9.50 -12.98 -8.79
C ALA A 225 9.01 -12.90 -7.32
N HIS A 226 8.43 -11.76 -6.96
CA HIS A 226 8.24 -11.32 -5.57
C HIS A 226 7.24 -12.21 -4.84
N ALA A 227 7.73 -13.18 -4.06
CA ALA A 227 6.91 -14.07 -3.23
C ALA A 227 7.47 -14.22 -1.80
N HIS A 228 8.34 -13.31 -1.36
CA HIS A 228 8.99 -13.38 -0.05
C HIS A 228 8.71 -12.12 0.77
N ALA A 229 8.54 -12.27 2.08
CA ALA A 229 8.19 -11.18 3.02
C ALA A 229 9.23 -10.04 3.09
N ASP A 230 10.47 -10.30 2.65
CA ASP A 230 11.55 -9.31 2.61
C ASP A 230 11.49 -8.38 1.39
N ALA A 231 10.52 -8.57 0.50
CA ALA A 231 10.38 -7.74 -0.69
C ALA A 231 9.95 -6.30 -0.36
N PRO A 232 10.39 -5.29 -1.14
CA PRO A 232 10.11 -3.89 -0.84
C PRO A 232 8.61 -3.62 -0.75
N VAL A 233 8.22 -2.58 -0.02
CA VAL A 233 6.82 -2.14 0.08
C VAL A 233 6.69 -0.73 -0.48
N GLY A 234 5.62 -0.47 -1.24
CA GLY A 234 5.41 0.83 -1.87
C GLY A 234 5.03 1.92 -0.86
N ILE A 235 3.81 1.84 -0.36
CA ILE A 235 3.24 2.77 0.63
C ILE A 235 2.78 1.96 1.84
N ALA A 236 3.22 2.34 3.04
CA ALA A 236 2.85 1.63 4.26
C ALA A 236 2.44 2.58 5.39
N PHE A 237 1.32 2.26 6.03
CA PHE A 237 0.86 2.88 7.27
C PHE A 237 0.71 1.78 8.32
N ASN A 238 1.55 1.83 9.34
CA ASN A 238 1.69 0.78 10.34
C ASN A 238 1.48 1.37 11.73
N GLY A 239 0.26 1.23 12.24
CA GLY A 239 -0.06 1.65 13.59
C GLY A 239 0.32 0.61 14.62
N ALA A 240 0.31 1.01 15.88
CA ALA A 240 0.69 0.17 16.99
C ALA A 240 -0.49 -0.68 17.43
N GLN A 241 -0.19 -1.94 17.77
CA GLN A 241 -1.11 -2.78 18.52
C GLN A 241 -0.80 -2.66 20.02
N GLN A 242 -1.81 -2.88 20.85
CA GLN A 242 -1.60 -3.15 22.27
C GLN A 242 -0.68 -4.38 22.40
N PRO A 243 0.15 -4.46 23.45
CA PRO A 243 1.00 -5.63 23.67
C PRO A 243 0.16 -6.91 23.64
N GLY A 244 0.36 -7.73 22.61
CA GLY A 244 -0.22 -9.07 22.53
C GLY A 244 0.37 -9.98 23.60
N ASN A 245 -0.05 -11.26 23.61
CA ASN A 245 0.57 -12.24 24.49
C ASN A 245 2.07 -12.37 24.15
N PRO A 246 2.97 -12.16 25.13
CA PRO A 246 4.42 -12.27 24.91
C PRO A 246 4.87 -13.61 24.33
N GLN A 247 4.07 -14.67 24.48
CA GLN A 247 4.33 -16.02 23.95
C GLN A 247 4.59 -16.05 22.45
N TRP A 248 3.97 -15.18 21.66
CA TRP A 248 4.03 -15.24 20.19
C TRP A 248 4.92 -14.18 19.55
N ARG A 249 5.47 -13.25 20.35
CA ARG A 249 6.28 -12.14 19.87
C ARG A 249 7.44 -12.59 18.98
N ASP A 250 8.09 -13.69 19.36
CA ASP A 250 9.29 -14.21 18.69
C ASP A 250 8.93 -15.32 17.66
N ALA A 251 7.64 -15.49 17.36
CA ALA A 251 7.20 -16.38 16.29
C ALA A 251 7.53 -15.80 14.90
N LYS A 252 7.63 -16.67 13.90
CA LYS A 252 7.88 -16.28 12.50
C LYS A 252 6.80 -15.34 11.95
N ALA A 253 5.54 -15.66 12.26
CA ALA A 253 4.38 -14.82 11.98
C ALA A 253 3.56 -14.64 13.28
N PRO A 254 3.87 -13.63 14.11
CA PRO A 254 3.27 -13.45 15.43
C PRO A 254 1.74 -13.32 15.40
N VAL A 255 1.20 -12.50 14.49
CA VAL A 255 -0.25 -12.29 14.38
C VAL A 255 -0.96 -13.56 13.92
N TRP A 256 -0.40 -14.25 12.94
CA TRP A 256 -0.93 -15.54 12.49
C TRP A 256 -0.90 -16.58 13.63
N ARG A 257 0.22 -16.69 14.36
CA ARG A 257 0.35 -17.65 15.46
C ARG A 257 -0.66 -17.34 16.57
N GLN A 258 -0.79 -16.08 16.96
CA GLN A 258 -1.81 -15.64 17.92
C GLN A 258 -3.19 -16.12 17.46
N TYR A 259 -3.60 -15.73 16.25
CA TYR A 259 -4.91 -16.08 15.73
C TYR A 259 -5.14 -17.59 15.70
N VAL A 260 -4.20 -18.39 15.19
CA VAL A 260 -4.38 -19.86 15.10
C VAL A 260 -4.46 -20.53 16.47
N GLU A 261 -3.70 -20.05 17.46
CA GLU A 261 -3.68 -20.66 18.79
C GLU A 261 -4.90 -20.24 19.64
N ASP A 262 -5.35 -18.99 19.56
CA ASP A 262 -6.36 -18.44 20.47
C ASP A 262 -7.60 -17.80 19.82
N GLY A 263 -7.62 -17.61 18.51
CA GLY A 263 -8.72 -17.03 17.75
C GLY A 263 -8.81 -15.51 17.84
N THR A 264 -7.77 -14.84 18.33
CA THR A 264 -7.74 -13.39 18.55
C THR A 264 -6.69 -12.69 17.71
N VAL A 265 -6.80 -11.37 17.63
CA VAL A 265 -5.77 -10.48 17.09
C VAL A 265 -5.65 -9.34 18.07
N ALA A 266 -4.40 -8.94 18.40
CA ALA A 266 -4.15 -7.85 19.32
C ALA A 266 -4.93 -6.57 18.91
N GLU A 267 -5.52 -5.90 19.89
CA GLU A 267 -6.26 -4.65 19.67
C GLU A 267 -5.32 -3.57 19.11
N ALA A 268 -5.86 -2.69 18.26
CA ALA A 268 -5.15 -1.47 17.91
C ALA A 268 -4.94 -0.63 19.18
N ASP A 269 -3.78 0.00 19.32
CA ASP A 269 -3.49 0.86 20.47
C ASP A 269 -4.30 2.17 20.35
N PRO A 270 -5.30 2.40 21.22
CA PRO A 270 -6.15 3.58 21.12
C PRO A 270 -5.41 4.89 21.41
N SER A 271 -4.21 4.84 22.01
CA SER A 271 -3.39 6.02 22.27
C SER A 271 -2.50 6.43 21.08
N ARG A 272 -2.46 5.61 20.03
CA ARG A 272 -1.52 5.74 18.90
C ARG A 272 -2.18 5.32 17.57
N THR A 273 -3.38 5.84 17.34
CA THR A 273 -4.19 5.50 16.17
C THR A 273 -3.63 6.07 14.87
N ILE A 274 -3.88 5.39 13.75
CA ILE A 274 -3.68 5.94 12.41
C ILE A 274 -5.04 6.05 11.71
N LYS A 275 -5.45 7.27 11.34
CA LYS A 275 -6.77 7.56 10.78
C LYS A 275 -6.77 8.63 9.70
N HIS A 276 -7.85 8.69 8.92
CA HIS A 276 -8.07 9.72 7.90
C HIS A 276 -6.89 9.83 6.92
N ILE A 277 -6.45 8.67 6.43
CA ILE A 277 -5.38 8.56 5.44
C ILE A 277 -6.02 8.54 4.05
N THR A 278 -5.45 9.31 3.13
CA THR A 278 -5.84 9.30 1.71
C THR A 278 -4.65 8.86 0.87
N VAL A 279 -4.78 7.74 0.18
CA VAL A 279 -3.79 7.25 -0.80
C VAL A 279 -4.41 7.28 -2.18
N ARG A 280 -4.04 8.26 -3.01
CA ARG A 280 -4.76 8.53 -4.26
C ARG A 280 -3.88 8.77 -5.49
N GLY A 281 -4.23 8.19 -6.64
CA GLY A 281 -3.57 8.52 -7.91
C GLY A 281 -2.11 8.07 -8.01
N ASN A 282 -1.64 7.22 -7.09
CA ASN A 282 -0.25 6.76 -7.08
C ASN A 282 -0.03 5.63 -8.08
N GLN A 283 1.20 5.51 -8.57
CA GLN A 283 1.68 4.39 -9.36
C GLN A 283 2.71 3.61 -8.57
N VAL A 284 2.45 2.33 -8.30
CA VAL A 284 3.36 1.50 -7.48
C VAL A 284 3.62 0.16 -8.15
N SER A 285 4.89 -0.20 -8.31
CA SER A 285 5.27 -1.44 -8.99
C SER A 285 6.43 -2.23 -8.40
N GLY A 286 6.37 -3.56 -8.58
CA GLY A 286 7.45 -4.49 -8.24
C GLY A 286 7.63 -4.75 -6.74
N THR A 287 6.63 -4.45 -5.92
CA THR A 287 6.70 -4.52 -4.46
C THR A 287 5.99 -5.77 -3.91
N TYR A 288 6.24 -6.13 -2.66
CA TYR A 288 5.45 -7.12 -1.95
C TYR A 288 4.02 -6.61 -1.75
N TYR A 289 3.89 -5.42 -1.16
CA TYR A 289 2.63 -4.69 -1.04
C TYR A 289 2.75 -3.36 -1.77
N GLY A 290 1.82 -3.11 -2.70
CA GLY A 290 1.68 -1.80 -3.33
C GLY A 290 1.29 -0.75 -2.27
N VAL A 291 0.20 -1.03 -1.56
CA VAL A 291 -0.27 -0.28 -0.38
C VAL A 291 -0.55 -1.25 0.76
N ALA A 292 -0.01 -0.95 1.95
CA ALA A 292 -0.20 -1.74 3.17
C ALA A 292 -0.73 -0.87 4.31
N PHE A 293 -1.89 -1.24 4.83
CA PHE A 293 -2.46 -0.72 6.07
C PHE A 293 -2.43 -1.82 7.14
N SER A 294 -1.89 -1.48 8.30
CA SER A 294 -1.94 -2.27 9.53
C SER A 294 -2.46 -1.38 10.65
N THR A 295 -3.58 -1.77 11.29
CA THR A 295 -4.33 -0.98 12.30
C THR A 295 -4.85 0.41 11.83
N VAL A 296 -5.01 0.61 10.52
CA VAL A 296 -5.46 1.90 9.96
C VAL A 296 -6.98 1.93 9.86
N SER A 297 -7.59 3.05 10.24
CA SER A 297 -9.06 3.18 10.15
C SER A 297 -9.55 4.46 9.51
N ASP A 298 -10.82 4.47 9.10
CA ASP A 298 -11.52 5.67 8.62
C ASP A 298 -10.76 6.33 7.44
N SER A 299 -10.26 5.52 6.50
CA SER A 299 -9.30 5.95 5.46
C SER A 299 -9.69 5.49 4.05
N GLU A 300 -9.06 6.07 3.03
CA GLU A 300 -9.38 5.83 1.62
C GLU A 300 -8.13 5.49 0.79
N ILE A 301 -8.25 4.47 -0.08
CA ILE A 301 -7.30 4.13 -1.14
C ILE A 301 -8.04 4.20 -2.48
N SER A 302 -7.77 5.21 -3.31
CA SER A 302 -8.54 5.42 -4.55
C SER A 302 -7.76 5.85 -5.79
N GLY A 303 -8.24 5.42 -6.97
CA GLY A 303 -7.66 5.88 -8.25
C GLY A 303 -6.19 5.53 -8.47
N ASN A 304 -5.63 4.57 -7.73
CA ASN A 304 -4.23 4.19 -7.86
C ASN A 304 -4.04 3.16 -8.99
N HIS A 305 -2.85 3.13 -9.58
CA HIS A 305 -2.41 2.06 -10.47
C HIS A 305 -1.32 1.23 -9.80
N LEU A 306 -1.66 0.01 -9.41
CA LEU A 306 -0.76 -0.88 -8.67
C LEU A 306 -0.45 -2.09 -9.54
N HIS A 307 0.81 -2.23 -9.96
CA HIS A 307 1.21 -3.15 -11.00
C HIS A 307 2.30 -4.12 -10.52
N HIS A 308 2.20 -5.40 -10.87
CA HIS A 308 3.28 -6.38 -10.70
C HIS A 308 3.76 -6.54 -9.24
N ASN A 309 2.82 -6.46 -8.30
CA ASN A 309 3.09 -6.62 -6.87
C ASN A 309 2.74 -8.04 -6.40
N THR A 310 3.26 -8.50 -5.27
CA THR A 310 2.80 -9.77 -4.69
C THR A 310 1.33 -9.67 -4.30
N ARG A 311 1.00 -8.61 -3.56
CA ARG A 311 -0.37 -8.15 -3.38
C ARG A 311 -0.45 -6.66 -3.68
N ASN A 312 -1.50 -6.21 -4.34
CA ASN A 312 -1.60 -4.78 -4.64
C ASN A 312 -1.98 -3.99 -3.38
N ILE A 313 -3.04 -4.41 -2.68
CA ILE A 313 -3.54 -3.74 -1.47
C ILE A 313 -3.70 -4.76 -0.33
N SER A 314 -3.17 -4.40 0.84
CA SER A 314 -3.21 -5.17 2.08
C SER A 314 -3.89 -4.36 3.18
N LEU A 315 -5.02 -4.84 3.70
CA LEU A 315 -5.65 -4.33 4.92
C LEU A 315 -5.55 -5.40 6.02
N GLN A 316 -4.72 -5.15 7.03
CA GLN A 316 -4.40 -6.15 8.05
C GLN A 316 -4.52 -5.58 9.45
N ASP A 317 -4.52 -6.49 10.43
CA ASP A 317 -4.35 -6.20 11.84
C ASP A 317 -5.35 -5.15 12.35
N ARG A 318 -6.64 -5.42 12.18
CA ARG A 318 -7.74 -4.49 12.55
C ARG A 318 -7.71 -3.17 11.78
N SER A 319 -7.42 -3.24 10.49
CA SER A 319 -7.67 -2.11 9.61
C SER A 319 -9.17 -2.04 9.32
N ASN A 320 -9.85 -1.00 9.81
CA ASN A 320 -11.32 -0.96 9.88
C ASN A 320 -11.93 0.29 9.23
N HIS A 321 -13.14 0.19 8.70
CA HIS A 321 -13.87 1.35 8.14
C HIS A 321 -13.11 2.04 6.99
N ASN A 322 -12.34 1.29 6.21
CA ASN A 322 -11.62 1.82 5.06
C ASN A 322 -12.39 1.60 3.77
N THR A 323 -12.21 2.52 2.83
CA THR A 323 -12.76 2.41 1.47
C THR A 323 -11.63 2.24 0.46
N VAL A 324 -11.71 1.21 -0.39
CA VAL A 324 -10.78 0.93 -1.48
C VAL A 324 -11.55 0.94 -2.78
N ARG A 325 -11.37 1.98 -3.59
CA ARG A 325 -12.21 2.17 -4.78
C ARG A 325 -11.55 2.74 -6.01
N ASP A 326 -12.11 2.42 -7.17
CA ASP A 326 -11.70 3.00 -8.46
C ASP A 326 -10.21 2.78 -8.79
N ASN A 327 -9.58 1.73 -8.24
CA ASN A 327 -8.17 1.42 -8.51
C ASN A 327 -8.02 0.51 -9.74
N ILE A 328 -6.90 0.65 -10.44
CA ILE A 328 -6.44 -0.25 -11.50
C ILE A 328 -5.36 -1.16 -10.91
N LEU A 329 -5.65 -2.44 -10.80
CA LEU A 329 -4.83 -3.42 -10.09
C LEU A 329 -4.38 -4.48 -11.09
N THR A 330 -3.11 -4.45 -11.48
CA THR A 330 -2.60 -5.32 -12.54
C THR A 330 -1.51 -6.26 -12.08
N ASP A 331 -1.53 -7.48 -12.60
CA ASP A 331 -0.49 -8.51 -12.41
C ASP A 331 -0.13 -8.75 -10.94
N ALA A 332 -1.14 -8.83 -10.06
CA ALA A 332 -0.96 -9.37 -8.72
C ALA A 332 -0.56 -10.86 -8.79
N HIS A 333 0.47 -11.25 -8.05
CA HIS A 333 0.85 -12.67 -7.95
C HIS A 333 -0.08 -13.46 -7.03
N SER A 334 -0.47 -12.88 -5.90
CA SER A 334 -1.30 -13.52 -4.88
C SER A 334 -2.69 -12.91 -4.84
N SER A 335 -2.86 -11.75 -4.22
CA SER A 335 -4.17 -11.08 -4.16
C SER A 335 -4.09 -9.69 -4.73
N ALA A 336 -5.11 -9.26 -5.47
CA ALA A 336 -5.24 -7.84 -5.78
C ALA A 336 -5.55 -7.06 -4.50
N ILE A 337 -6.52 -7.54 -3.72
CA ILE A 337 -6.90 -6.95 -2.43
C ILE A 337 -7.15 -8.06 -1.42
N HIS A 338 -6.47 -8.02 -0.28
CA HIS A 338 -6.77 -8.91 0.83
C HIS A 338 -7.04 -8.15 2.12
N ILE A 339 -7.99 -8.68 2.89
CA ILE A 339 -8.39 -8.23 4.22
C ILE A 339 -8.12 -9.38 5.18
N ALA A 340 -7.32 -9.14 6.21
CA ALA A 340 -6.94 -10.19 7.16
C ALA A 340 -6.88 -9.70 8.60
N TYR A 341 -6.82 -10.66 9.52
CA TYR A 341 -6.52 -10.44 10.93
C TYR A 341 -7.44 -9.41 11.58
N ALA A 342 -8.72 -9.76 11.70
CA ALA A 342 -9.76 -8.97 12.34
C ALA A 342 -10.00 -7.57 11.74
N SER A 343 -9.64 -7.37 10.47
CA SER A 343 -9.92 -6.14 9.72
C SER A 343 -11.37 -6.14 9.24
N SER A 344 -12.16 -5.16 9.67
CA SER A 344 -13.62 -5.21 9.62
C SER A 344 -14.27 -3.94 9.07
N ASP A 345 -15.49 -4.05 8.58
CA ASP A 345 -16.30 -2.93 8.12
C ASP A 345 -15.64 -2.15 6.96
N ASN A 346 -14.88 -2.83 6.09
CA ASN A 346 -14.23 -2.22 4.94
C ASN A 346 -15.06 -2.37 3.65
N HIS A 347 -14.95 -1.38 2.77
CA HIS A 347 -15.66 -1.28 1.51
C HIS A 347 -14.69 -1.34 0.32
N ILE A 348 -14.86 -2.34 -0.53
CA ILE A 348 -14.01 -2.62 -1.70
C ILE A 348 -14.86 -2.51 -2.96
N GLU A 349 -14.74 -1.39 -3.67
CA GLU A 349 -15.76 -0.96 -4.64
C GLU A 349 -15.19 -0.52 -6.00
N ASN A 350 -15.79 -0.95 -7.10
CA ASN A 350 -15.46 -0.45 -8.46
C ASN A 350 -13.98 -0.57 -8.87
N ASN A 351 -13.23 -1.55 -8.33
CA ASN A 351 -11.85 -1.77 -8.73
C ASN A 351 -11.79 -2.59 -10.03
N HIS A 352 -10.85 -2.26 -10.91
CA HIS A 352 -10.57 -3.01 -12.13
C HIS A 352 -9.28 -3.81 -11.95
N ILE A 353 -9.41 -5.13 -11.98
CA ILE A 353 -8.37 -6.08 -11.65
C ILE A 353 -8.11 -6.97 -12.86
N MET A 354 -6.85 -7.04 -13.29
CA MET A 354 -6.41 -7.92 -14.38
C MET A 354 -5.08 -8.56 -14.04
N THR A 355 -4.96 -9.87 -14.12
CA THR A 355 -3.68 -10.55 -13.86
C THR A 355 -3.43 -11.71 -14.80
N THR A 356 -2.19 -11.81 -15.26
CA THR A 356 -1.70 -12.96 -16.03
C THR A 356 -0.86 -13.92 -15.17
N ARG A 357 -0.53 -13.53 -13.94
CA ARG A 357 0.46 -14.22 -13.09
C ARG A 357 -0.08 -14.66 -11.73
N ALA A 358 -1.39 -14.87 -11.63
CA ALA A 358 -2.02 -15.37 -10.42
C ALA A 358 -1.50 -16.76 -10.07
N GLY A 359 -0.77 -16.88 -8.95
CA GLY A 359 -0.25 -18.17 -8.46
C GLY A 359 -0.30 -18.33 -6.94
N GLY A 360 -0.76 -17.29 -6.22
CA GLY A 360 -0.93 -17.31 -4.77
C GLY A 360 -2.37 -17.59 -4.34
N GLN A 361 -2.92 -16.70 -3.50
CA GLN A 361 -4.25 -16.84 -2.92
C GLN A 361 -5.35 -16.29 -3.84
N ALA A 362 -6.57 -16.13 -3.32
CA ALA A 362 -7.67 -15.54 -4.08
C ALA A 362 -7.44 -14.06 -4.39
N ILE A 363 -8.07 -13.57 -5.46
CA ILE A 363 -7.90 -12.19 -5.96
C ILE A 363 -8.47 -11.17 -4.97
N LEU A 364 -9.71 -11.39 -4.52
CA LEU A 364 -10.38 -10.66 -3.45
C LEU A 364 -10.64 -11.61 -2.29
N GLN A 365 -10.19 -11.26 -1.08
CA GLN A 365 -10.41 -12.15 0.07
C GLN A 365 -10.52 -11.43 1.42
N ALA A 366 -11.37 -11.99 2.29
CA ALA A 366 -11.45 -11.64 3.71
C ALA A 366 -11.21 -12.89 4.55
N TYR A 367 -10.24 -12.86 5.47
CA TYR A 367 -9.97 -14.03 6.31
C TYR A 367 -9.52 -13.71 7.75
N GLN A 368 -9.56 -14.75 8.59
CA GLN A 368 -9.05 -14.74 9.96
C GLN A 368 -9.67 -13.64 10.84
N GLY A 369 -10.98 -13.77 11.09
CA GLY A 369 -11.75 -12.93 12.00
C GLY A 369 -12.22 -11.60 11.43
N SER A 370 -12.09 -11.38 10.13
CA SER A 370 -12.36 -10.10 9.43
C SER A 370 -13.85 -9.94 9.12
N LYS A 371 -14.58 -9.06 9.82
CA LYS A 371 -16.06 -9.04 9.79
C LYS A 371 -16.65 -7.93 8.94
N ASN A 372 -17.87 -8.13 8.44
CA ASN A 372 -18.67 -7.10 7.76
C ASN A 372 -17.93 -6.41 6.60
N ASN A 373 -17.16 -7.16 5.81
CA ASN A 373 -16.43 -6.59 4.68
C ASN A 373 -17.28 -6.68 3.40
N HIS A 374 -17.23 -5.64 2.59
CA HIS A 374 -18.18 -5.38 1.52
C HIS A 374 -17.47 -5.24 0.18
N TYR A 375 -17.67 -6.19 -0.73
CA TYR A 375 -17.06 -6.20 -2.07
C TYR A 375 -18.12 -5.98 -3.15
N HIS A 376 -18.11 -4.81 -3.77
CA HIS A 376 -19.15 -4.36 -4.69
C HIS A 376 -18.62 -3.92 -6.05
N ASN A 377 -19.27 -4.33 -7.14
CA ASN A 377 -19.02 -3.81 -8.49
C ASN A 377 -17.55 -3.92 -8.96
N ASN A 378 -16.77 -4.86 -8.44
CA ASN A 378 -15.39 -5.04 -8.90
C ASN A 378 -15.38 -5.87 -10.18
N HIS A 379 -14.44 -5.57 -11.07
CA HIS A 379 -14.19 -6.32 -12.29
C HIS A 379 -12.87 -7.08 -12.18
N ILE A 380 -12.91 -8.40 -12.33
CA ILE A 380 -11.77 -9.31 -12.23
C ILE A 380 -11.58 -10.07 -13.54
N ASP A 381 -10.38 -10.03 -14.09
CA ASP A 381 -9.94 -10.86 -15.22
C ASP A 381 -8.63 -11.58 -14.87
N VAL A 382 -8.60 -12.90 -15.10
CA VAL A 382 -7.49 -13.80 -14.77
C VAL A 382 -7.17 -14.68 -15.97
N ALA A 383 -6.11 -14.36 -16.72
CA ALA A 383 -5.88 -15.00 -18.02
C ALA A 383 -4.98 -16.23 -17.98
N HIS A 384 -3.67 -16.05 -17.80
CA HIS A 384 -2.67 -17.07 -18.10
C HIS A 384 -2.50 -18.10 -16.96
N ASP A 385 -2.04 -17.66 -15.78
CA ASP A 385 -2.02 -18.48 -14.58
C ASP A 385 -3.39 -18.51 -13.89
N ALA A 386 -3.59 -19.43 -12.93
CA ALA A 386 -4.87 -19.61 -12.27
C ALA A 386 -4.82 -19.16 -10.80
N THR A 387 -5.73 -18.26 -10.42
CA THR A 387 -6.00 -17.94 -9.02
C THR A 387 -6.64 -19.14 -8.30
N THR A 388 -6.62 -19.20 -6.97
CA THR A 388 -7.46 -20.20 -6.25
C THR A 388 -8.93 -19.92 -6.48
N ASN A 389 -9.32 -18.66 -6.28
CA ASN A 389 -10.68 -18.15 -6.43
C ASN A 389 -10.63 -16.69 -6.89
N PHE A 390 -11.71 -16.22 -7.52
CA PHE A 390 -11.86 -14.78 -7.72
C PHE A 390 -12.18 -14.10 -6.37
N MET A 391 -13.07 -14.71 -5.59
CA MET A 391 -13.56 -14.19 -4.32
C MET A 391 -13.54 -15.28 -3.26
N TYR A 392 -13.05 -14.96 -2.06
CA TYR A 392 -12.87 -15.96 -1.01
C TYR A 392 -13.05 -15.41 0.41
N THR A 393 -13.89 -16.05 1.23
CA THR A 393 -14.07 -15.69 2.64
C THR A 393 -13.71 -16.85 3.54
N ALA A 394 -12.81 -16.64 4.49
CA ALA A 394 -12.51 -17.67 5.48
C ALA A 394 -12.04 -17.06 6.78
N THR A 395 -11.40 -17.83 7.63
CA THR A 395 -12.11 -18.26 8.83
C THR A 395 -12.62 -17.15 9.76
N ASP A 396 -13.75 -17.38 10.42
CA ASP A 396 -14.42 -16.43 11.33
C ASP A 396 -14.81 -15.05 10.73
N SER A 397 -14.71 -14.87 9.41
CA SER A 397 -14.95 -13.60 8.70
C SER A 397 -16.42 -13.38 8.33
N SER A 398 -17.27 -13.41 9.35
CA SER A 398 -18.73 -13.29 9.23
C SER A 398 -19.19 -11.93 8.69
N GLY A 399 -20.39 -11.89 8.10
CA GLY A 399 -21.00 -10.66 7.55
C GLY A 399 -20.38 -10.19 6.24
N THR A 400 -19.45 -10.95 5.65
CA THR A 400 -18.83 -10.60 4.37
C THR A 400 -19.86 -10.64 3.24
N THR A 401 -19.81 -9.66 2.33
CA THR A 401 -20.71 -9.55 1.18
C THR A 401 -19.93 -9.44 -0.12
N TYR A 402 -20.24 -10.28 -1.10
CA TYR A 402 -19.84 -10.12 -2.50
C TYR A 402 -21.07 -9.83 -3.35
N ARG A 403 -21.17 -8.61 -3.87
CA ARG A 403 -22.32 -8.19 -4.64
C ARG A 403 -21.98 -7.50 -5.95
N ASP A 404 -22.71 -7.87 -7.00
CA ASP A 404 -22.64 -7.26 -8.33
C ASP A 404 -21.22 -7.22 -8.94
N ASN A 405 -20.33 -8.16 -8.55
CA ASN A 405 -19.00 -8.25 -9.13
C ASN A 405 -19.04 -9.03 -10.45
N ILE A 406 -18.13 -8.68 -11.36
CA ILE A 406 -17.90 -9.38 -12.63
C ILE A 406 -16.54 -10.05 -12.54
N ALA A 407 -16.49 -11.36 -12.74
CA ALA A 407 -15.23 -12.10 -12.67
C ALA A 407 -15.11 -13.15 -13.78
N SER A 408 -13.98 -13.17 -14.47
CA SER A 408 -13.74 -14.12 -15.55
C SER A 408 -12.30 -14.66 -15.56
N GLY A 409 -12.13 -15.81 -16.20
CA GLY A 409 -10.83 -16.44 -16.40
C GLY A 409 -10.51 -17.59 -15.43
N ARG A 410 -9.23 -17.90 -15.25
CA ARG A 410 -8.78 -19.20 -14.72
C ARG A 410 -8.82 -19.30 -13.20
N VAL A 411 -9.46 -20.37 -12.71
CA VAL A 411 -9.54 -20.71 -11.27
C VAL A 411 -9.09 -22.14 -11.01
N SER A 412 -8.41 -22.36 -9.88
CA SER A 412 -7.86 -23.66 -9.50
C SER A 412 -8.58 -24.36 -8.37
N ARG A 413 -9.61 -23.74 -7.77
CA ARG A 413 -10.49 -24.36 -6.76
C ARG A 413 -11.96 -24.15 -7.06
N ALA A 414 -12.42 -22.90 -7.04
CA ALA A 414 -13.78 -22.50 -7.36
C ALA A 414 -13.81 -21.02 -7.77
N SER A 415 -14.88 -20.53 -8.39
CA SER A 415 -15.01 -19.10 -8.69
C SER A 415 -15.13 -18.29 -7.40
N ILE A 416 -16.01 -18.75 -6.50
CA ILE A 416 -16.20 -18.21 -5.16
C ILE A 416 -16.04 -19.34 -4.15
N GLY A 417 -15.29 -19.11 -3.07
CA GLY A 417 -15.13 -20.09 -2.00
C GLY A 417 -15.38 -19.49 -0.63
N ALA A 418 -15.92 -20.29 0.29
CA ALA A 418 -15.96 -19.94 1.70
C ALA A 418 -15.71 -21.15 2.60
N GLU A 419 -14.95 -20.94 3.67
CA GLU A 419 -14.61 -21.99 4.66
C GLU A 419 -14.71 -21.42 6.08
N SER A 420 -15.45 -22.10 6.95
CA SER A 420 -15.56 -21.70 8.36
C SER A 420 -14.27 -21.94 9.15
N ILE A 421 -13.64 -23.09 8.91
CA ILE A 421 -12.41 -23.53 9.56
C ILE A 421 -11.44 -24.06 8.50
N TRP A 422 -10.17 -23.74 8.66
CA TRP A 422 -9.09 -24.30 7.88
C TRP A 422 -8.45 -25.45 8.65
N ASP A 423 -8.92 -26.66 8.40
CA ASP A 423 -8.40 -27.88 9.03
C ASP A 423 -8.12 -28.95 7.98
N LYS A 424 -6.93 -29.56 8.05
CA LYS A 424 -6.50 -30.57 7.06
C LYS A 424 -7.29 -31.87 7.19
N ALA A 425 -7.63 -32.29 8.41
CA ALA A 425 -8.42 -33.49 8.63
C ALA A 425 -9.89 -33.25 8.28
N GLY A 426 -10.43 -32.08 8.62
CA GLY A 426 -11.78 -31.64 8.24
C GLY A 426 -11.97 -31.60 6.72
N ALA A 427 -11.05 -30.96 6.01
CA ALA A 427 -11.08 -30.86 4.56
C ALA A 427 -10.90 -32.22 3.84
N GLY A 428 -10.15 -33.15 4.43
CA GLY A 428 -9.88 -34.46 3.83
C GLY A 428 -9.29 -34.33 2.42
N ASP A 429 -9.88 -35.02 1.45
CA ASP A 429 -9.48 -35.00 0.04
C ASP A 429 -10.20 -33.92 -0.81
N GLU A 430 -10.97 -33.01 -0.19
CA GLU A 430 -11.69 -31.96 -0.92
C GLU A 430 -10.72 -30.94 -1.51
N LYS A 431 -10.52 -31.03 -2.84
CA LYS A 431 -9.55 -30.20 -3.58
C LYS A 431 -9.92 -28.72 -3.62
N SER A 432 -11.20 -28.40 -3.44
CA SER A 432 -11.69 -27.02 -3.42
C SER A 432 -11.44 -26.34 -2.07
N ALA A 433 -11.16 -27.12 -1.02
CA ALA A 433 -10.87 -26.61 0.32
C ALA A 433 -9.44 -26.05 0.40
N TYR A 434 -9.29 -24.91 1.06
CA TYR A 434 -8.01 -24.39 1.51
C TYR A 434 -7.40 -25.26 2.59
N GLY A 435 -8.22 -25.81 3.50
CA GLY A 435 -7.77 -26.77 4.51
C GLY A 435 -6.98 -27.96 3.93
N ASN A 436 -7.28 -28.40 2.70
CA ASN A 436 -6.60 -29.53 2.06
C ASN A 436 -5.08 -29.29 1.85
N ASN A 437 -4.67 -28.05 1.57
CA ASN A 437 -3.26 -27.69 1.46
C ASN A 437 -3.02 -26.23 1.88
N MET A 438 -2.48 -26.07 3.09
CA MET A 438 -2.24 -24.78 3.74
C MET A 438 -0.74 -24.45 3.90
N GLN A 439 0.16 -25.20 3.27
CA GLN A 439 1.59 -25.08 3.58
C GLN A 439 2.13 -23.72 3.13
N ASP A 440 2.59 -22.93 4.10
CA ASP A 440 3.28 -21.67 3.85
C ASP A 440 4.52 -21.60 4.76
N PRO A 441 5.73 -21.74 4.20
CA PRO A 441 6.96 -21.67 4.98
C PRO A 441 7.17 -20.29 5.60
N ASN A 442 6.52 -19.21 5.16
CA ASN A 442 6.63 -17.90 5.81
C ASN A 442 5.84 -17.84 7.13
N LEU A 443 4.85 -18.71 7.33
CA LEU A 443 4.02 -18.74 8.53
C LEU A 443 4.57 -19.70 9.58
N TYR A 444 5.00 -20.89 9.15
CA TYR A 444 5.41 -21.96 10.06
C TYR A 444 6.46 -22.88 9.43
N ASP A 445 7.47 -23.26 10.21
CA ASP A 445 8.49 -24.23 9.80
C ASP A 445 8.00 -25.65 10.13
N GLY A 446 7.05 -26.16 9.35
CA GLY A 446 6.46 -27.49 9.53
C GLY A 446 5.12 -27.64 8.84
N ASP A 447 4.51 -28.83 9.00
CA ASP A 447 3.19 -29.11 8.42
C ASP A 447 2.09 -28.34 9.18
N ILE A 448 1.44 -27.41 8.48
CA ILE A 448 0.24 -26.74 8.99
C ILE A 448 -0.94 -27.73 8.87
N THR A 449 -1.43 -28.21 10.02
CA THR A 449 -2.61 -29.10 10.11
C THR A 449 -3.89 -28.33 10.43
N HIS A 450 -3.78 -27.19 11.10
CA HIS A 450 -4.85 -26.26 11.40
C HIS A 450 -4.36 -24.84 11.09
N GLY A 451 -5.03 -24.14 10.17
CA GLY A 451 -4.67 -22.82 9.69
C GLY A 451 -5.47 -21.67 10.31
N GLY A 452 -6.50 -21.99 11.10
CA GLY A 452 -7.38 -21.03 11.75
C GLY A 452 -8.85 -21.45 11.73
N GLY A 453 -9.68 -20.66 12.41
CA GLY A 453 -11.13 -20.85 12.53
C GLY A 453 -11.51 -21.40 13.88
N HIS A 454 -12.29 -20.61 14.63
CA HIS A 454 -12.62 -20.86 16.02
C HIS A 454 -14.13 -20.96 16.26
N GLY A 455 -14.93 -20.83 15.21
CA GLY A 455 -16.36 -21.06 15.26
C GLY A 455 -17.03 -20.89 13.91
N ALA A 456 -18.30 -20.50 13.95
CA ALA A 456 -19.12 -20.39 12.77
C ALA A 456 -18.75 -19.17 11.89
N LEU A 457 -18.91 -19.33 10.58
CA LEU A 457 -18.89 -18.26 9.59
C LEU A 457 -20.33 -17.98 9.19
N THR A 458 -20.88 -16.84 9.61
CA THR A 458 -22.31 -16.52 9.41
C THR A 458 -22.53 -15.24 8.62
N GLY A 459 -23.71 -15.10 8.02
CA GLY A 459 -24.09 -13.88 7.32
C GLY A 459 -23.28 -13.61 6.05
N LEU A 460 -22.70 -14.64 5.43
CA LEU A 460 -22.08 -14.51 4.12
C LEU A 460 -23.16 -14.25 3.08
N THR A 461 -23.05 -13.16 2.33
CA THR A 461 -23.97 -12.83 1.24
C THR A 461 -23.24 -12.80 -0.09
N ILE A 462 -23.70 -13.60 -1.05
CA ILE A 462 -23.18 -13.64 -2.42
C ILE A 462 -24.35 -13.32 -3.35
N SER A 463 -24.37 -12.15 -3.98
CA SER A 463 -25.55 -11.73 -4.75
C SER A 463 -25.27 -10.95 -6.02
N GLY A 464 -26.00 -11.23 -7.10
CA GLY A 464 -25.93 -10.44 -8.34
C GLY A 464 -24.60 -10.55 -9.09
N ASN A 465 -23.70 -11.47 -8.71
CA ASN A 465 -22.40 -11.60 -9.36
C ASN A 465 -22.54 -12.30 -10.72
N ILE A 466 -21.71 -11.89 -11.69
CA ILE A 466 -21.62 -12.49 -13.02
C ILE A 466 -20.25 -13.13 -13.18
N LEU A 467 -20.24 -14.44 -13.37
CA LEU A 467 -19.02 -15.26 -13.37
C LEU A 467 -18.81 -15.92 -14.73
N ALA A 468 -17.59 -15.91 -15.25
CA ALA A 468 -17.20 -16.67 -16.44
C ALA A 468 -15.90 -17.42 -16.15
N PRO A 469 -15.94 -18.45 -15.29
CA PRO A 469 -14.73 -19.15 -14.87
C PRO A 469 -14.21 -20.13 -15.94
N GLU A 470 -12.90 -20.33 -15.93
CA GLU A 470 -12.19 -21.35 -16.68
C GLU A 470 -11.45 -22.28 -15.69
N PRO A 471 -12.13 -23.28 -15.11
CA PRO A 471 -11.53 -24.08 -14.06
C PRO A 471 -10.40 -24.98 -14.58
N THR A 472 -9.29 -25.05 -13.86
CA THR A 472 -8.11 -25.84 -14.27
C THR A 472 -8.26 -27.35 -14.09
N PHE A 473 -9.32 -27.81 -13.41
CA PHE A 473 -9.64 -29.23 -13.28
C PHE A 473 -11.15 -29.48 -13.38
N ALA A 474 -11.52 -30.69 -13.83
CA ALA A 474 -12.89 -31.01 -14.16
C ALA A 474 -13.87 -31.04 -12.97
N GLY A 475 -13.35 -31.17 -11.75
CA GLY A 475 -14.15 -31.27 -10.53
C GLY A 475 -14.36 -29.96 -9.78
N ALA A 476 -13.88 -28.82 -10.29
CA ALA A 476 -14.03 -27.53 -9.62
C ALA A 476 -15.49 -27.06 -9.69
N PRO A 477 -16.16 -26.75 -8.56
CA PRO A 477 -17.49 -26.16 -8.57
C PRO A 477 -17.43 -24.66 -8.91
N ILE A 478 -18.57 -24.07 -9.24
CA ILE A 478 -18.67 -22.61 -9.40
C ILE A 478 -18.54 -21.94 -8.03
N THR A 479 -19.29 -22.43 -7.05
CA THR A 479 -19.21 -22.00 -5.64
C THR A 479 -18.88 -23.17 -4.73
N TYR A 480 -17.92 -22.98 -3.82
CA TYR A 480 -17.56 -23.95 -2.78
C TYR A 480 -17.88 -23.40 -1.38
N LEU A 481 -18.58 -24.18 -0.56
CA LEU A 481 -18.91 -23.86 0.83
C LEU A 481 -18.46 -25.00 1.74
N GLY A 482 -17.47 -24.76 2.60
CA GLY A 482 -16.92 -25.72 3.56
C GLY A 482 -17.28 -25.40 5.00
N ALA A 483 -17.95 -26.33 5.68
CA ALA A 483 -18.22 -26.29 7.11
C ALA A 483 -17.49 -27.44 7.81
N ASP A 484 -16.40 -27.12 8.52
CA ASP A 484 -15.53 -28.14 9.10
C ASP A 484 -15.56 -28.16 10.63
N SER A 485 -15.49 -29.36 11.20
CA SER A 485 -15.15 -29.57 12.61
C SER A 485 -13.64 -29.76 12.76
N SER A 486 -13.06 -29.25 13.85
CA SER A 486 -11.62 -29.33 14.09
C SER A 486 -11.29 -29.57 15.56
N HIS A 487 -10.14 -30.19 15.81
CA HIS A 487 -9.55 -30.28 17.15
C HIS A 487 -8.55 -29.16 17.47
N GLY A 488 -8.44 -28.15 16.59
CA GLY A 488 -7.48 -27.06 16.70
C GLY A 488 -6.04 -27.51 16.49
N LEU A 489 -5.11 -26.56 16.62
CA LEU A 489 -3.67 -26.79 16.36
C LEU A 489 -3.05 -27.91 17.22
N HIS A 490 -3.47 -28.03 18.48
CA HIS A 490 -2.89 -28.99 19.44
C HIS A 490 -3.73 -30.26 19.64
N GLY A 491 -4.88 -30.37 18.97
CA GLY A 491 -5.76 -31.53 19.09
C GLY A 491 -6.55 -31.61 20.40
N ASP A 492 -6.53 -30.56 21.22
CA ASP A 492 -7.13 -30.50 22.56
C ASP A 492 -8.45 -29.71 22.62
N LYS A 493 -8.90 -29.18 21.48
CA LYS A 493 -10.17 -28.46 21.35
C LYS A 493 -11.20 -29.32 20.63
N THR A 494 -12.45 -28.87 20.69
CA THR A 494 -13.51 -29.31 19.76
C THR A 494 -14.16 -28.04 19.23
N LEU A 495 -13.95 -27.77 17.95
CA LEU A 495 -14.42 -26.59 17.26
C LEU A 495 -15.45 -27.04 16.22
N HIS A 496 -16.58 -26.34 16.19
CA HIS A 496 -17.64 -26.57 15.22
C HIS A 496 -17.78 -25.33 14.34
N GLY A 497 -17.42 -25.46 13.08
CA GLY A 497 -17.46 -24.39 12.09
C GLY A 497 -18.69 -24.49 11.22
N ASP A 498 -19.87 -24.17 11.75
CA ASP A 498 -21.04 -24.02 10.89
C ASP A 498 -20.83 -22.87 9.89
N LEU A 499 -21.36 -23.03 8.68
CA LEU A 499 -21.30 -22.01 7.63
C LEU A 499 -22.72 -21.62 7.22
N ASP A 500 -23.09 -20.36 7.44
CA ASP A 500 -24.36 -19.79 7.01
C ASP A 500 -24.13 -18.79 5.86
N ALA A 501 -24.73 -19.10 4.70
CA ALA A 501 -24.56 -18.32 3.48
C ALA A 501 -25.89 -18.11 2.74
N THR A 502 -26.05 -16.92 2.17
CA THR A 502 -27.16 -16.56 1.29
C THR A 502 -26.64 -16.31 -0.13
N LEU A 503 -27.16 -17.06 -1.10
CA LEU A 503 -26.86 -16.89 -2.52
C LEU A 503 -28.11 -16.38 -3.25
N ASN A 504 -28.04 -15.19 -3.85
CA ASN A 504 -29.16 -14.60 -4.58
C ASN A 504 -28.77 -14.05 -5.96
N ASP A 505 -29.46 -14.47 -7.01
CA ASP A 505 -29.41 -13.84 -8.34
C ASP A 505 -28.01 -13.81 -8.96
N ASN A 506 -27.16 -14.77 -8.61
CA ASN A 506 -25.86 -14.92 -9.26
C ASN A 506 -26.04 -15.66 -10.59
N THR A 507 -25.23 -15.31 -11.57
CA THR A 507 -25.22 -15.96 -12.89
C THR A 507 -23.81 -16.40 -13.25
N TRP A 508 -23.65 -17.58 -13.86
CA TRP A 508 -22.41 -17.93 -14.53
C TRP A 508 -22.61 -18.24 -16.01
N LEU A 509 -21.57 -17.99 -16.82
CA LEU A 509 -21.49 -18.28 -18.24
C LEU A 509 -20.36 -19.27 -18.51
N GLY A 510 -20.58 -20.18 -19.46
CA GLY A 510 -19.61 -21.21 -19.82
C GLY A 510 -19.38 -22.21 -18.69
N ALA A 511 -18.25 -22.90 -18.75
CA ALA A 511 -17.96 -24.01 -17.83
C ALA A 511 -19.14 -25.00 -17.74
N ASP A 512 -19.59 -25.46 -18.91
CA ASP A 512 -20.79 -26.29 -19.03
C ASP A 512 -20.70 -27.58 -18.19
N GLY A 513 -21.82 -27.97 -17.58
CA GLY A 513 -21.93 -29.19 -16.79
C GLY A 513 -21.20 -29.15 -15.44
N ARG A 514 -20.74 -27.97 -15.00
CA ARG A 514 -20.15 -27.79 -13.66
C ARG A 514 -21.21 -27.80 -12.56
N GLU A 515 -20.77 -28.23 -11.38
CA GLU A 515 -21.56 -28.17 -10.16
C GLU A 515 -21.70 -26.70 -9.73
N ALA A 516 -22.95 -26.24 -9.62
CA ALA A 516 -23.29 -24.88 -9.21
C ALA A 516 -22.73 -24.55 -7.81
N VAL A 517 -23.05 -25.40 -6.84
CA VAL A 517 -22.68 -25.22 -5.43
C VAL A 517 -22.26 -26.56 -4.86
N ARG A 518 -21.01 -26.66 -4.40
CA ARG A 518 -20.53 -27.78 -3.60
C ARG A 518 -20.59 -27.41 -2.12
N GLN A 519 -21.22 -28.28 -1.33
CA GLN A 519 -21.22 -28.20 0.12
C GLN A 519 -20.34 -29.32 0.68
N HIS A 520 -19.34 -28.95 1.46
CA HIS A 520 -18.50 -29.87 2.23
C HIS A 520 -18.79 -29.71 3.71
N GLN A 521 -18.97 -30.84 4.39
CA GLN A 521 -19.32 -30.90 5.81
C GLN A 521 -18.50 -31.98 6.49
N SER A 522 -17.89 -31.67 7.64
CA SER A 522 -17.16 -32.65 8.44
C SER A 522 -17.53 -32.56 9.93
N GLY A 523 -17.52 -33.72 10.59
CA GLY A 523 -17.91 -33.85 12.00
C GLY A 523 -19.37 -33.41 12.25
N ASP A 524 -19.55 -32.52 13.22
CA ASP A 524 -20.85 -31.97 13.62
C ASP A 524 -21.11 -30.58 13.01
N SER A 525 -20.37 -30.20 11.96
CA SER A 525 -20.48 -28.89 11.32
C SER A 525 -21.32 -28.95 10.05
N HIS A 526 -22.15 -27.93 9.85
CA HIS A 526 -23.15 -27.89 8.79
C HIS A 526 -23.10 -26.62 7.95
N VAL A 527 -23.43 -26.79 6.67
CA VAL A 527 -23.70 -25.68 5.75
C VAL A 527 -25.19 -25.38 5.77
N HIS A 528 -25.54 -24.13 6.08
CA HIS A 528 -26.86 -23.55 5.99
C HIS A 528 -26.91 -22.61 4.79
N LEU A 529 -27.53 -23.09 3.70
CA LEU A 529 -27.63 -22.35 2.45
C LEU A 529 -29.04 -21.80 2.27
N HIS A 530 -29.13 -20.49 1.98
CA HIS A 530 -30.38 -19.77 1.71
C HIS A 530 -30.37 -19.08 0.35
N GLY A 531 -31.54 -18.59 -0.07
CA GLY A 531 -31.72 -17.80 -1.29
C GLY A 531 -32.12 -18.62 -2.51
N ASN A 532 -32.13 -17.99 -3.69
CA ASN A 532 -32.46 -18.64 -4.96
C ASN A 532 -31.23 -19.22 -5.70
N GLY A 533 -30.04 -19.06 -5.12
CA GLY A 533 -28.81 -19.72 -5.56
C GLY A 533 -28.07 -18.99 -6.68
N ILE A 534 -27.62 -19.78 -7.65
CA ILE A 534 -26.85 -19.34 -8.80
C ILE A 534 -27.35 -20.09 -10.04
N THR A 535 -27.50 -19.37 -11.16
CA THR A 535 -28.06 -19.90 -12.40
C THR A 535 -27.01 -19.94 -13.50
N HIS A 536 -27.02 -21.01 -14.30
CA HIS A 536 -26.23 -21.08 -15.53
C HIS A 536 -26.95 -20.31 -16.65
N ALA A 537 -26.27 -19.37 -17.31
CA ALA A 537 -26.79 -18.76 -18.52
C ALA A 537 -26.77 -19.78 -19.67
N ASP A 538 -27.88 -19.87 -20.41
CA ASP A 538 -27.93 -20.74 -21.57
C ASP A 538 -27.07 -20.14 -22.72
N GLY A 539 -26.01 -20.86 -23.09
CA GLY A 539 -25.14 -20.48 -24.20
C GLY A 539 -24.00 -19.54 -23.80
N THR A 540 -23.56 -18.70 -24.75
CA THR A 540 -22.35 -17.87 -24.60
C THR A 540 -22.61 -16.43 -24.17
N THR A 541 -23.88 -16.04 -23.98
CA THR A 541 -24.25 -14.64 -23.71
C THR A 541 -25.33 -14.58 -22.63
N TYR A 542 -25.23 -13.58 -21.76
CA TYR A 542 -26.20 -13.24 -20.72
C TYR A 542 -26.57 -11.76 -20.82
N HIS A 543 -27.82 -11.42 -20.54
CA HIS A 543 -28.33 -10.06 -20.64
C HIS A 543 -28.90 -9.62 -19.30
N HIS A 544 -28.54 -8.43 -18.85
CA HIS A 544 -29.11 -7.79 -17.68
C HIS A 544 -29.36 -6.31 -17.96
N GLY A 545 -30.63 -5.92 -18.05
CA GLY A 545 -31.02 -4.58 -18.48
C GLY A 545 -30.54 -4.29 -19.91
N THR A 546 -29.77 -3.22 -20.09
CA THR A 546 -29.18 -2.82 -21.38
C THR A 546 -27.73 -3.29 -21.55
N THR A 547 -27.26 -4.19 -20.68
CA THR A 547 -25.88 -4.70 -20.69
C THR A 547 -25.87 -6.15 -21.15
N ALA A 548 -25.02 -6.45 -22.13
CA ALA A 548 -24.69 -7.80 -22.57
C ALA A 548 -23.36 -8.26 -21.98
N TYR A 549 -23.30 -9.52 -21.57
CA TYR A 549 -22.12 -10.20 -21.08
C TYR A 549 -21.87 -11.40 -21.99
N SER A 550 -20.69 -11.51 -22.60
CA SER A 550 -20.41 -12.60 -23.54
C SER A 550 -19.05 -13.23 -23.32
N ILE A 551 -19.00 -14.56 -23.43
CA ILE A 551 -17.75 -15.35 -23.45
C ILE A 551 -17.29 -15.69 -24.87
N GLY A 552 -17.81 -14.98 -25.87
CA GLY A 552 -17.42 -15.15 -27.27
C GLY A 552 -17.70 -13.90 -28.08
N ASP A 553 -17.59 -14.04 -29.41
CA ASP A 553 -17.89 -12.94 -30.32
C ASP A 553 -19.35 -12.51 -30.17
N TYR A 554 -19.56 -11.20 -29.97
CA TYR A 554 -20.89 -10.64 -29.79
C TYR A 554 -21.01 -9.27 -30.48
N THR A 555 -22.17 -9.03 -31.10
CA THR A 555 -22.53 -7.74 -31.68
C THR A 555 -23.70 -7.18 -30.88
N LEU A 556 -23.52 -5.99 -30.31
CA LEU A 556 -24.56 -5.31 -29.54
C LEU A 556 -25.85 -5.17 -30.35
N ALA A 557 -26.96 -5.59 -29.76
CA ALA A 557 -28.30 -5.34 -30.27
C ALA A 557 -28.66 -3.86 -30.12
N ASN A 558 -29.68 -3.41 -30.85
CA ASN A 558 -30.04 -1.99 -30.92
C ASN A 558 -30.48 -1.38 -29.58
N ASP A 559 -30.94 -2.19 -28.63
CA ASP A 559 -31.39 -1.82 -27.29
C ASP A 559 -30.31 -1.97 -26.21
N GLU A 560 -29.13 -2.44 -26.57
CA GLU A 560 -27.99 -2.62 -25.66
C GLU A 560 -27.00 -1.46 -25.77
N THR A 561 -26.48 -1.02 -24.63
CA THR A 561 -25.55 0.11 -24.54
C THR A 561 -24.16 -0.27 -24.04
N THR A 562 -24.02 -1.45 -23.46
CA THR A 562 -22.80 -1.89 -22.79
C THR A 562 -22.53 -3.35 -23.11
N LEU A 563 -21.28 -3.67 -23.47
CA LEU A 563 -20.80 -5.04 -23.67
C LEU A 563 -19.63 -5.31 -22.71
N TYR A 564 -19.75 -6.38 -21.92
CA TYR A 564 -18.62 -7.01 -21.25
C TYR A 564 -18.22 -8.26 -22.01
N LEU A 565 -16.98 -8.28 -22.50
CA LEU A 565 -16.35 -9.50 -22.99
C LEU A 565 -15.65 -10.16 -21.82
N LEU A 566 -16.00 -11.42 -21.56
CA LEU A 566 -15.56 -12.21 -20.43
C LEU A 566 -14.75 -13.42 -20.93
N GLY A 567 -13.69 -13.79 -20.22
CA GLY A 567 -12.78 -14.86 -20.65
C GLY A 567 -11.67 -14.36 -21.58
N THR A 568 -10.71 -15.23 -21.88
CA THR A 568 -9.48 -14.88 -22.61
C THR A 568 -9.25 -15.67 -23.89
#